data_AF-Q4GXC9-F1
#
_entry.id   AF-Q4GXC9-F1
#
_cell.length_a   1.000
_cell.length_b   1.000
_cell.length_c   1.000
_cell.angle_alpha   90.00
_cell.angle_beta   90.00
_cell.angle_gamma   90.00
#
_symmetry.space_group_name_H-M   'P 1'
#
loop_
_entity.id
_entity.type
_entity.pdbx_description
1 polymer ?
#
loop_
_entity_poly.entity_id
_entity_poly.type
_entity_poly.pdbx_seq_one_letter_code
_entity_poly.pdbx_strand_id
1 'polypeptide(L)' 'KRSKIKPFIKILNYNHLMPTRYTVDLALEQKVTPKDLKDPMKRKKARFQTRVKFEERYKSGKNKWFFQKLRF' A
#
# COMPACT_ATOMS: atom_id res chain seq x y z
N LYS A 1 5.81 -5.44 19.68
CA LYS A 1 4.84 -5.76 18.58
C LYS A 1 4.45 -4.49 17.77
N ARG A 2 5.44 -3.75 17.21
CA ARG A 2 5.23 -2.42 16.57
C ARG A 2 5.29 -2.42 15.03
N SER A 3 5.57 -3.56 14.41
CA SER A 3 5.78 -3.68 12.95
C SER A 3 4.52 -4.06 12.17
N LYS A 4 3.33 -4.07 12.80
CA LYS A 4 2.08 -4.44 12.15
C LYS A 4 1.56 -3.27 11.31
N ILE A 5 1.31 -3.51 10.02
CA ILE A 5 0.81 -2.49 9.10
C ILE A 5 -0.62 -2.84 8.68
N LYS A 6 -1.52 -1.85 8.66
CA LYS A 6 -2.91 -1.99 8.18
C LYS A 6 -3.08 -1.25 6.85
N PRO A 7 -2.91 -1.93 5.70
CA PRO A 7 -3.04 -1.28 4.40
C PRO A 7 -4.51 -1.09 4.02
N PHE A 8 -4.74 -0.17 3.07
CA PHE A 8 -6.02 0.02 2.38
C PHE A 8 -5.80 0.03 0.86
N ILE A 9 -6.86 -0.30 0.13
CA ILE A 9 -6.89 -0.22 -1.34
C ILE A 9 -8.12 0.59 -1.71
N LYS A 10 -7.90 1.64 -2.52
CA LYS A 10 -8.90 2.62 -2.94
C LYS A 10 -8.60 3.08 -4.36
N ILE A 11 -9.65 3.27 -5.16
CA ILE A 11 -9.59 3.94 -6.46
C ILE A 11 -9.67 5.44 -6.18
N LEU A 12 -8.70 6.22 -6.66
CA LEU A 12 -8.60 7.66 -6.44
C LEU A 12 -8.40 8.38 -7.78
N ASN A 13 -9.05 9.54 -7.92
CA ASN A 13 -8.78 10.49 -8.99
C ASN A 13 -7.49 11.27 -8.66
N TYR A 14 -6.73 11.68 -9.67
CA TYR A 14 -5.51 12.49 -9.56
C TYR A 14 -5.74 13.81 -8.80
N ASN A 15 -6.92 14.42 -8.93
CA ASN A 15 -7.24 15.66 -8.20
C ASN A 15 -7.25 15.47 -6.66
N HIS A 16 -7.38 14.23 -6.17
CA HIS A 16 -7.34 13.92 -4.73
C HIS A 16 -5.96 13.47 -4.24
N LEU A 17 -4.92 13.59 -5.08
CA LEU A 17 -3.56 13.18 -4.76
C LEU A 17 -2.63 14.40 -4.85
N MET A 18 -1.85 14.62 -3.80
CA MET A 18 -0.70 15.52 -3.85
C MET A 18 0.54 14.72 -4.25
N PRO A 19 1.23 15.05 -5.36
CA PRO A 19 2.46 14.35 -5.72
C PRO A 19 3.57 14.65 -4.71
N THR A 20 4.42 13.66 -4.46
CA THR A 20 5.60 13.81 -3.59
C THR A 20 6.85 13.39 -4.35
N ARG A 21 8.01 13.96 -3.99
CA ARG A 21 9.30 13.68 -4.66
C ARG A 21 9.78 12.24 -4.49
N TYR A 22 9.34 11.54 -3.46
CA TYR A 22 9.81 10.20 -3.13
C TYR A 22 9.13 9.14 -4.00
N THR A 23 9.94 8.29 -4.63
CA THR A 23 9.47 7.12 -5.37
C THR A 23 9.52 5.89 -4.47
N VAL A 24 8.52 5.03 -4.60
CA VAL A 24 8.49 3.72 -3.94
C VAL A 24 8.47 2.66 -5.02
N ASP A 25 9.62 2.06 -5.28
CA ASP A 25 9.75 0.95 -6.22
C ASP A 25 9.06 -0.28 -5.63
N LEU A 26 7.76 -0.46 -5.86
CA LEU A 26 7.01 -1.64 -5.45
C LEU A 26 6.60 -2.40 -6.71
N ALA A 27 7.22 -3.55 -6.95
CA ALA A 27 6.68 -4.56 -7.84
C ALA A 27 5.37 -5.11 -7.22
N LEU A 28 4.27 -4.37 -7.43
CA LEU A 28 2.92 -4.86 -7.20
C LEU A 28 2.61 -5.85 -8.32
N GLU A 29 3.08 -7.09 -8.14
CA GLU A 29 2.87 -8.29 -8.97
C GLU A 29 1.43 -8.53 -9.45
N GLN A 30 0.44 -7.78 -8.96
CA GLN A 30 -0.94 -7.88 -9.38
C GLN A 30 -1.49 -6.48 -9.64
N LYS A 31 -1.61 -6.10 -10.91
CA LYS A 31 -2.46 -4.96 -11.30
C LYS A 31 -3.87 -5.25 -10.80
N VAL A 32 -4.26 -4.60 -9.72
CA VAL A 32 -5.62 -4.75 -9.17
C VAL A 32 -6.57 -4.00 -10.09
N THR A 33 -7.40 -4.74 -10.81
CA THR A 33 -8.42 -4.17 -11.69
C THR A 33 -9.56 -3.57 -10.86
N PRO A 34 -10.21 -2.47 -11.28
CA PRO A 34 -11.38 -1.93 -10.60
C PRO A 34 -12.51 -2.95 -10.37
N LYS A 35 -12.66 -3.92 -11.28
CA LYS A 35 -13.65 -5.01 -11.16
C LYS A 35 -13.37 -5.92 -9.96
N ASP A 36 -12.10 -6.21 -9.68
CA ASP A 36 -11.69 -7.10 -8.58
C ASP A 36 -11.90 -6.46 -7.20
N LEU A 37 -11.99 -5.13 -7.13
CA LEU A 37 -12.26 -4.42 -5.88
C LEU A 37 -13.73 -4.42 -5.46
N LYS A 38 -14.65 -4.77 -6.39
CA LYS A 38 -16.07 -4.94 -6.07
C LYS A 38 -16.32 -6.21 -5.27
N ASP A 39 -15.54 -7.27 -5.53
CA ASP A 39 -15.63 -8.53 -4.81
C ASP A 39 -14.91 -8.44 -3.45
N PRO A 40 -15.62 -8.62 -2.31
CA PRO A 40 -15.02 -8.57 -0.98
C PRO A 40 -13.89 -9.58 -0.76
N MET A 41 -13.99 -10.79 -1.34
CA MET A 41 -12.97 -11.84 -1.16
C MET A 41 -11.67 -11.47 -1.86
N LYS A 42 -11.75 -11.01 -3.12
CA LYS A 42 -10.58 -10.54 -3.87
C LYS A 42 -9.95 -9.33 -3.21
N ARG A 43 -10.76 -8.37 -2.71
CA ARG A 43 -10.25 -7.22 -1.94
C ARG A 43 -9.56 -7.62 -0.64
N LYS A 44 -10.05 -8.65 0.06
CA LYS A 44 -9.38 -9.19 1.26
C LYS A 44 -8.04 -9.84 0.91
N LYS A 45 -7.99 -10.64 -0.15
CA LYS A 45 -6.76 -11.29 -0.64
C LYS A 45 -5.69 -10.24 -1.02
N ALA A 46 -6.07 -9.24 -1.81
CA ALA A 46 -5.17 -8.16 -2.20
C ALA A 46 -4.63 -7.39 -0.98
N ARG A 47 -5.50 -7.01 -0.02
CA ARG A 47 -5.05 -6.34 1.21
C ARG A 47 -4.07 -7.19 2.02
N PHE A 48 -4.29 -8.50 2.09
CA PHE A 48 -3.39 -9.40 2.80
C PHE A 48 -2.02 -9.48 2.13
N GLN A 49 -1.97 -9.63 0.81
CA GLN A 49 -0.72 -9.62 0.05
C GLN A 49 0.05 -8.29 0.23
N THR A 50 -0.65 -7.15 0.15
CA THR A 50 -0.04 -5.83 0.38
C THR A 50 0.54 -5.71 1.78
N ARG A 51 -0.18 -6.23 2.79
CA ARG A 51 0.27 -6.21 4.18
C ARG A 51 1.61 -6.93 4.33
N VAL A 52 1.72 -8.16 3.82
CA VAL A 52 2.93 -8.98 3.94
C VAL A 52 4.13 -8.26 3.31
N LYS A 53 3.98 -7.76 2.08
CA LYS A 53 5.04 -7.01 1.38
C LYS A 53 5.48 -5.74 2.13
N PHE A 54 4.52 -5.00 2.70
CA PHE A 54 4.84 -3.79 3.46
C PHE A 54 5.54 -4.11 4.78
N GLU A 55 5.13 -5.15 5.49
CA GLU A 55 5.79 -5.57 6.73
C GLU A 55 7.22 -6.08 6.46
N GLU A 56 7.44 -6.80 5.36
CA GLU A 56 8.78 -7.22 4.91
C GLU A 56 9.67 -6.02 4.58
N ARG A 57 9.17 -5.05 3.79
CA ARG A 57 9.93 -3.83 3.47
C ARG A 57 10.27 -3.01 4.69
N TYR A 58 9.31 -2.84 5.59
CA TYR A 58 9.51 -2.11 6.83
C TYR A 58 10.65 -2.73 7.66
N LYS A 59 10.70 -4.07 7.74
CA LYS A 59 11.80 -4.79 8.42
C LYS A 59 13.14 -4.64 7.70
N SER A 60 13.14 -4.60 6.37
CA SER A 60 14.37 -4.38 5.58
C SER A 60 14.92 -2.95 5.67
N GLY A 61 14.18 -2.01 6.25
CA GLY A 61 14.60 -0.61 6.38
C GLY A 61 14.59 0.20 5.07
N LYS A 62 14.02 -0.33 3.99
CA LYS A 62 13.84 0.36 2.70
C LYS A 62 12.67 1.35 2.78
N ASN A 63 12.75 2.45 2.02
CA ASN A 63 11.70 3.49 1.93
C ASN A 63 11.23 4.02 3.31
N LYS A 64 12.16 4.36 4.21
CA LYS A 64 11.85 4.80 5.59
C LYS A 64 10.78 5.91 5.65
N TRP A 65 10.88 6.91 4.78
CA TRP A 65 9.94 8.03 4.71
C TRP A 65 8.49 7.56 4.48
N PHE A 66 8.28 6.54 3.65
CA PHE A 66 6.94 6.02 3.34
C PHE A 66 6.24 5.40 4.56
N PHE A 67 7.00 4.84 5.50
CA PHE A 67 6.46 4.21 6.72
C PHE A 67 6.39 5.17 7.91
N GLN A 68 6.80 6.43 7.74
CA GLN A 68 6.70 7.45 8.77
C GLN A 68 5.31 8.09 8.74
N LYS A 69 4.68 8.23 9.91
CA LYS A 69 3.39 8.95 10.02
C LYS A 69 3.62 10.43 9.71
N LEU A 70 2.96 10.94 8.68
CA LEU A 70 2.88 12.37 8.41
C LEU A 70 2.06 13.04 9.52
N ARG A 71 2.65 14.04 10.18
CA ARG A 71 1.98 14.88 11.18
C ARG A 71 1.66 16.21 10.51
N PHE A 72 0.39 16.57 10.50
CA PHE A 72 -0.11 17.87 10.11
C PHE A 72 -0.56 18.61 11.38
#